data_AF-A0A2V5Z6F5-F1
#
_entry.id   AF-A0A2V5Z6F5-F1
#
_cell.length_a   1.000
_cell.length_b   1.000
_cell.length_c   1.000
_cell.angle_alpha   90.00
_cell.angle_beta   90.00
_cell.angle_gamma   90.00
#
_symmetry.space_group_name_H-M   'P 1'
#
loop_
_entity.id
_entity.type
_entity.pdbx_description
1 polymer ?
#
loop_
_entity_poly.entity_id
_entity_poly.type
_entity_poly.pdbx_seq_one_letter_code
_entity_poly.pdbx_strand_id
1 'polypeptide(L)'
;MADLTPVKRKNSSKMSMHLHRSEIAQLFRIDEAVRPYHNPSPRTLPSLMKILATRIQCELKDGRWPHCAIYEQELQRIWPLNQEDRKAKIAQFATKHGFHLSFYKHGLCAIFVKESLK
;
A
#
# COMPACT_ATOMS: atom_id res chain seq x y z
N MET A 1 56.31 -9.28 -31.84
CA MET A 1 56.68 -8.82 -30.49
C MET A 1 55.74 -7.69 -30.11
N ALA A 2 55.08 -7.82 -28.95
CA ALA A 2 54.44 -6.86 -28.01
C ALA A 2 54.06 -5.43 -28.49
N ASP A 3 53.02 -4.73 -28.04
CA ASP A 3 52.15 -4.86 -26.87
C ASP A 3 50.92 -3.94 -27.10
N LEU A 4 49.78 -4.32 -26.54
CA LEU A 4 48.58 -3.49 -26.44
C LEU A 4 48.73 -2.57 -25.23
N THR A 5 48.38 -1.29 -25.35
CA THR A 5 47.47 -0.60 -24.41
C THR A 5 47.36 0.89 -24.72
N PRO A 6 46.17 1.47 -24.49
CA PRO A 6 46.13 2.78 -23.87
C PRO A 6 45.45 2.74 -22.50
N VAL A 7 46.10 3.48 -21.62
CA VAL A 7 45.84 3.76 -20.21
C VAL A 7 44.41 4.22 -19.92
N LYS A 8 43.83 3.59 -18.90
CA LYS A 8 42.54 3.89 -18.28
C LYS A 8 42.67 5.16 -17.42
N ARG A 9 42.08 6.29 -17.83
CA ARG A 9 41.84 7.43 -16.93
C ARG A 9 40.58 7.17 -16.10
N LYS A 10 40.79 7.07 -14.78
CA LYS A 10 39.76 6.91 -13.75
C LYS A 10 39.71 8.23 -12.98
N ASN A 11 38.50 8.78 -12.83
CA ASN A 11 38.02 9.69 -11.78
C ASN A 11 36.75 10.36 -12.31
N SER A 12 35.70 10.63 -11.54
CA SER A 12 35.28 10.22 -10.21
C SER A 12 33.83 10.70 -10.08
N SER A 13 33.05 10.01 -9.24
CA SER A 13 31.81 10.49 -8.62
C SER A 13 30.64 10.89 -9.52
N LYS A 14 29.83 9.88 -9.86
CA LYS A 14 28.39 10.02 -9.59
C LYS A 14 28.08 9.05 -8.45
N MET A 15 27.84 9.61 -7.26
CA MET A 15 27.13 8.93 -6.17
C MET A 15 25.81 8.42 -6.72
N SER A 16 25.82 7.18 -7.20
CA SER A 16 24.63 6.45 -7.56
C SER A 16 24.03 5.98 -6.24
N MET A 17 22.94 6.61 -5.82
CA MET A 17 22.07 6.14 -4.75
C MET A 17 21.35 4.85 -5.20
N HIS A 18 22.11 3.86 -5.68
CA HIS A 18 21.67 2.48 -5.70
C HIS A 18 21.79 1.95 -4.26
N LEU A 19 20.93 2.50 -3.39
CA LEU A 19 20.61 1.82 -2.17
C LEU A 19 19.89 0.54 -2.60
N HIS A 20 20.64 -0.53 -2.39
CA HIS A 20 20.40 -1.90 -2.77
C HIS A 20 18.95 -2.29 -2.47
N ARG A 21 18.14 -2.44 -3.53
CA ARG A 21 16.74 -2.89 -3.53
C ARG A 21 16.51 -4.17 -2.71
N SER A 22 17.59 -4.88 -2.42
CA SER A 22 17.72 -6.13 -1.67
C SER A 22 17.54 -5.99 -0.15
N GLU A 23 17.71 -4.82 0.47
CA GLU A 23 17.50 -4.68 1.92
C GLU A 23 16.02 -4.60 2.31
N ILE A 24 15.19 -3.93 1.51
CA ILE A 24 13.73 -3.89 1.75
C ILE A 24 13.10 -5.26 1.46
N ALA A 25 13.61 -6.00 0.47
CA ALA A 25 13.11 -7.33 0.13
C ALA A 25 13.37 -8.38 1.23
N GLN A 26 14.48 -8.25 1.98
CA GLN A 26 14.78 -9.16 3.10
C GLN A 26 13.89 -8.94 4.33
N LEU A 27 13.33 -7.75 4.51
CA LEU A 27 12.45 -7.43 5.65
C LEU A 27 11.08 -8.11 5.57
N PHE A 28 10.66 -8.59 4.40
CA PHE A 28 9.33 -9.18 4.22
C PHE A 28 9.29 -10.58 3.60
N ARG A 29 10.42 -11.15 3.15
CA ARG A 29 10.48 -12.49 2.53
C ARG A 29 9.34 -12.69 1.51
N ILE A 30 9.17 -11.71 0.60
CA ILE A 30 8.20 -11.79 -0.49
C ILE A 30 9.00 -12.07 -1.76
N ASP A 31 8.93 -13.32 -2.23
CA ASP A 31 9.49 -13.72 -3.52
C ASP A 31 9.01 -12.80 -4.64
N GLU A 32 9.99 -12.34 -5.42
CA GLU A 32 9.90 -11.43 -6.55
C GLU A 32 9.22 -12.12 -7.75
N ALA A 33 7.93 -12.41 -7.62
CA ALA A 33 7.06 -12.69 -8.74
C ALA A 33 6.06 -11.54 -8.84
N VAL A 34 6.20 -10.72 -9.89
CA VAL A 34 5.16 -9.78 -10.32
C VAL A 34 3.90 -10.59 -10.64
N ARG A 35 3.04 -10.79 -9.64
CA ARG A 35 1.71 -11.40 -9.81
C ARG A 35 0.74 -10.26 -10.14
N PRO A 36 0.06 -10.28 -11.30
CA PRO A 36 -1.02 -9.34 -11.55
C PRO A 36 -2.11 -9.66 -10.52
N TYR A 37 -2.45 -8.68 -9.67
CA TYR A 37 -3.57 -8.71 -8.72
C TYR A 37 -3.87 -10.10 -8.15
N HIS A 38 -3.09 -10.54 -7.16
CA HIS A 38 -3.41 -11.75 -6.41
C HIS A 38 -4.84 -11.61 -5.87
N ASN A 39 -5.78 -12.36 -6.44
CA ASN A 39 -7.10 -12.53 -5.87
C ASN A 39 -6.87 -13.13 -4.48
N PRO A 40 -7.08 -12.39 -3.38
CA PRO A 40 -6.87 -12.95 -2.05
C PRO A 40 -7.76 -14.19 -1.94
N SER A 41 -7.20 -15.30 -1.45
CA SER A 41 -8.04 -16.46 -1.17
C SER A 41 -9.19 -16.00 -0.26
N PRO A 42 -10.43 -16.50 -0.42
CA PRO A 42 -11.55 -16.13 0.46
C PRO A 42 -11.22 -16.31 1.94
N ARG A 43 -10.27 -17.19 2.27
CA ARG A 43 -9.76 -17.42 3.64
C ARG A 43 -8.89 -16.28 4.18
N THR A 44 -8.24 -15.48 3.32
CA THR A 44 -7.34 -14.39 3.73
C THR A 44 -8.07 -13.03 3.79
N LEU A 45 -9.19 -12.89 3.09
CA LEU A 45 -9.95 -11.63 3.03
C LEU A 45 -10.44 -11.12 4.40
N PRO A 46 -10.98 -11.96 5.31
CA PRO A 46 -11.38 -11.52 6.64
C PRO A 46 -10.19 -11.03 7.49
N SER A 47 -9.00 -11.60 7.28
CA SER A 47 -7.78 -11.19 7.96
C SER A 47 -7.31 -9.81 7.48
N LEU A 48 -7.30 -9.59 6.16
CA LEU A 48 -6.92 -8.30 5.56
C LEU A 48 -7.85 -7.16 5.99
N MET A 49 -9.16 -7.40 6.04
CA MET A 49 -10.14 -6.42 6.53
C MET A 49 -9.90 -6.04 8.00
N LYS A 50 -9.59 -7.02 8.87
CA LYS A 50 -9.26 -6.76 10.27
C LYS A 50 -7.98 -5.92 10.40
N ILE A 51 -6.94 -6.27 9.65
CA ILE A 51 -5.67 -5.52 9.65
C ILE A 51 -5.91 -4.07 9.20
N LEU A 52 -6.67 -3.88 8.11
CA LEU A 52 -7.00 -2.56 7.61
C LEU A 52 -7.80 -1.75 8.65
N ALA A 53 -8.80 -2.36 9.29
CA ALA A 53 -9.61 -1.70 10.31
C ALA A 53 -8.76 -1.26 11.51
N THR A 54 -7.90 -2.14 12.03
CA THR A 54 -6.98 -1.81 13.13
C THR A 54 -6.07 -0.64 12.75
N ARG A 55 -5.51 -0.64 11.54
CA ARG A 55 -4.65 0.45 11.08
C ARG A 55 -5.40 1.78 11.03
N ILE A 56 -6.58 1.81 10.42
CA ILE A 56 -7.41 3.02 10.33
C ILE A 56 -7.75 3.52 11.75
N GLN A 57 -8.13 2.61 12.65
CA GLN A 57 -8.43 2.98 14.04
C GLN A 57 -7.22 3.56 14.78
N CYS A 58 -6.02 2.98 14.62
CA CYS A 58 -4.82 3.53 15.22
C CYS A 58 -4.50 4.92 14.66
N GLU A 59 -4.48 5.09 13.34
CA GLU A 59 -4.20 6.39 12.71
C GLU A 59 -5.20 7.49 13.13
N LEU A 60 -6.49 7.14 13.25
CA LEU A 60 -7.52 8.06 13.72
C LEU A 60 -7.47 8.33 15.24
N LYS A 61 -6.97 7.38 16.05
CA LYS A 61 -6.82 7.53 17.51
C LYS A 61 -5.59 8.35 17.90
N ASP A 62 -4.49 8.15 17.19
CA ASP A 62 -3.23 8.87 17.42
C ASP A 62 -3.42 10.39 17.24
N GLY A 63 -4.51 10.81 16.60
CA GLY A 63 -4.94 12.21 16.51
C GLY A 63 -4.02 13.09 15.67
N ARG A 64 -2.96 12.51 15.10
CA ARG A 64 -1.99 13.20 14.23
C ARG A 64 -2.67 13.79 13.00
N TRP A 65 -3.68 13.09 12.49
CA TRP A 65 -4.51 13.55 11.37
C TRP A 65 -5.99 13.29 11.69
N PRO A 66 -6.89 14.21 11.31
CA PRO A 66 -8.33 14.00 11.52
C PRO A 66 -8.94 12.94 10.58
N HIS A 67 -8.12 12.39 9.67
CA HIS A 67 -8.52 11.44 8.66
C HIS A 67 -7.40 10.43 8.37
N CYS A 68 -7.79 9.28 7.82
CA CYS A 68 -6.89 8.23 7.33
C CYS A 68 -7.20 7.99 5.85
N ALA A 69 -6.21 8.19 4.99
CA ALA A 69 -6.35 7.97 3.55
C ALA A 69 -5.77 6.61 3.15
N ILE A 70 -6.60 5.75 2.55
CA ILE A 70 -6.21 4.45 2.02
C ILE A 70 -6.23 4.54 0.49
N TYR A 71 -5.05 4.38 -0.12
CA TYR A 71 -4.90 4.46 -1.56
C TYR A 71 -5.32 3.17 -2.26
N GLU A 72 -5.56 3.29 -3.56
CA GLU A 72 -6.06 2.21 -4.43
C GLU A 72 -5.23 0.92 -4.31
N GLN A 73 -3.91 1.04 -4.17
CA GLN A 73 -3.01 -0.12 -4.08
C GLN A 73 -3.31 -1.04 -2.89
N GLU A 74 -3.87 -0.49 -1.81
CA GLU A 74 -4.32 -1.25 -0.65
C GLU A 74 -5.79 -1.66 -0.79
N LEU A 75 -6.65 -0.75 -1.26
CA LEU A 75 -8.07 -1.03 -1.45
C LEU A 75 -8.32 -2.23 -2.37
N GLN A 76 -7.58 -2.32 -3.48
CA GLN A 76 -7.73 -3.40 -4.45
C GLN A 76 -7.38 -4.80 -3.92
N ARG A 77 -6.62 -4.87 -2.82
CA ARG A 77 -6.30 -6.15 -2.15
C ARG A 77 -7.50 -6.72 -1.41
N ILE A 78 -8.53 -5.91 -1.14
CA ILE A 78 -9.72 -6.29 -0.38
C ILE A 78 -10.97 -6.19 -1.26
N TRP A 79 -11.10 -5.09 -2.00
CA TRP A 79 -12.17 -4.86 -2.94
C TRP A 79 -11.56 -4.61 -4.32
N PRO A 80 -11.59 -5.57 -5.26
CA PRO A 80 -11.05 -5.40 -6.60
C PRO A 80 -11.65 -4.19 -7.33
N LEU A 81 -10.89 -3.59 -8.26
CA LEU A 81 -11.32 -2.42 -9.04
C LEU A 81 -12.66 -2.67 -9.75
N ASN A 82 -12.81 -3.81 -10.41
CA ASN A 82 -14.01 -4.19 -11.17
C ASN A 82 -15.19 -4.67 -10.31
N GLN A 83 -15.08 -4.59 -8.98
CA GLN A 83 -16.13 -5.10 -8.10
C GLN A 83 -17.35 -4.19 -8.11
N GLU A 84 -18.53 -4.76 -8.31
CA GLU A 84 -19.80 -4.04 -8.18
C GLU A 84 -20.03 -3.53 -6.75
N ASP A 85 -20.67 -2.37 -6.66
CA ASP A 85 -20.99 -1.66 -5.41
C ASP A 85 -19.80 -1.44 -4.48
N ARG A 86 -18.60 -1.29 -5.07
CA ARG A 86 -17.35 -1.14 -4.34
C ARG A 86 -17.41 -0.04 -3.29
N LYS A 87 -17.92 1.14 -3.66
CA LYS A 87 -18.10 2.28 -2.72
C LYS A 87 -19.01 1.91 -1.55
N ALA A 88 -20.13 1.24 -1.82
CA ALA A 88 -21.09 0.86 -0.78
C ALA A 88 -20.49 -0.17 0.18
N LYS A 89 -19.74 -1.16 -0.32
CA LYS A 89 -19.04 -2.15 0.52
C LYS A 89 -17.95 -1.52 1.38
N ILE A 90 -17.19 -0.57 0.83
CA ILE A 90 -16.20 0.20 1.60
C ILE A 90 -16.90 1.03 2.70
N ALA A 91 -18.03 1.66 2.38
CA ALA A 91 -18.81 2.42 3.35
C ALA A 91 -19.37 1.53 4.46
N GLN A 92 -19.95 0.38 4.12
CA GLN A 92 -20.44 -0.61 5.09
C GLN A 92 -19.32 -1.12 6.00
N PHE A 93 -18.13 -1.37 5.44
CA PHE A 93 -16.94 -1.70 6.23
C PHE A 93 -16.62 -0.60 7.23
N ALA A 94 -16.63 0.67 6.81
CA ALA A 94 -16.36 1.79 7.70
C ALA A 94 -17.32 1.82 8.89
N THR A 95 -18.63 1.80 8.62
CA THR A 95 -19.67 1.81 9.64
C THR A 95 -19.54 0.63 10.60
N LYS A 96 -19.25 -0.57 10.09
CA LYS A 96 -19.06 -1.76 10.93
C LYS A 96 -17.90 -1.63 11.93
N HIS A 97 -16.90 -0.81 11.63
CA HIS A 97 -15.71 -0.63 12.45
C HIS A 97 -15.67 0.70 13.22
N GLY A 98 -16.76 1.47 13.24
CA GLY A 98 -16.92 2.68 14.04
C GLY A 98 -16.21 3.91 13.46
N PHE A 99 -16.08 3.99 12.14
CA PHE A 99 -15.58 5.16 11.43
C PHE A 99 -16.41 5.42 10.17
N HIS A 100 -16.23 6.59 9.57
CA HIS A 100 -17.03 7.04 8.44
C HIS A 100 -16.18 7.20 7.18
N LEU A 101 -16.71 6.77 6.03
CA LEU A 101 -16.11 7.02 4.72
C LEU A 101 -16.49 8.44 4.25
N SER A 102 -15.58 9.41 4.40
CA SER A 102 -15.83 10.80 4.02
C SER A 102 -15.65 11.05 2.51
N PHE A 103 -14.72 10.34 1.89
CA PHE A 103 -14.42 10.49 0.46
C PHE A 103 -14.07 9.15 -0.17
N TYR A 104 -14.48 8.97 -1.42
CA TYR A 104 -14.03 7.85 -2.25
C TYR A 104 -13.94 8.28 -3.70
N LYS A 105 -12.78 8.04 -4.31
CA LYS A 105 -12.57 8.14 -5.75
C LYS A 105 -11.96 6.84 -6.26
N HIS A 106 -12.69 6.20 -7.17
CA HIS A 106 -12.28 4.97 -7.82
C HIS A 106 -10.92 5.14 -8.50
N GLY A 107 -10.01 4.19 -8.31
CA GLY A 107 -8.66 4.24 -8.87
C GLY A 107 -7.70 5.17 -8.13
N LEU A 108 -8.15 5.87 -7.07
CA LEU A 108 -7.33 6.82 -6.32
C LEU A 108 -7.24 6.45 -4.84
N CYS A 109 -8.29 6.72 -4.06
CA CYS A 109 -8.28 6.51 -2.61
C CYS A 109 -9.69 6.53 -1.98
N ALA A 110 -9.73 6.04 -0.75
CA ALA A 110 -10.80 6.22 0.22
C ALA A 110 -10.24 6.99 1.42
N ILE A 111 -11.00 7.97 1.92
CA ILE A 111 -10.64 8.71 3.14
C ILE A 111 -11.65 8.36 4.22
N PHE A 112 -11.13 7.92 5.36
CA PHE A 112 -11.89 7.58 6.54
C PHE A 112 -11.69 8.65 7.60
N VAL A 113 -12.74 8.97 8.33
CA VAL A 113 -12.73 9.91 9.46
C VAL A 113 -13.37 9.25 10.67
N LYS A 114 -13.05 9.74 11.86
CA LYS A 114 -13.70 9.26 13.09
C LYS A 114 -15.21 9.50 12.99
N GLU A 115 -15.99 8.50 13.37
CA GLU A 115 -17.43 8.67 13.48
C GLU A 115 -17.71 9.69 14.59
N SER A 116 -18.20 10.86 14.20
CA SER A 116 -18.63 11.90 15.14
C SER A 116 -20.05 11.54 15.53
N LEU A 117 -20.21 10.92 16.71
CA LEU A 117 -21.53 10.82 17.34
C LEU A 117 -22.06 12.24 17.50
N LYS A 118 -23.10 12.58 16.74
CA LYS A 118 -23.88 13.80 16.93
C LYS A 118 -24.88 13.60 18.06
#